data_AF-W1Y0A9-F1
#
_entry.id   AF-W1Y0A9-F1
#
_cell.length_a   1.000
_cell.length_b   1.000
_cell.length_c   1.000
_cell.angle_alpha   90.00
_cell.angle_beta   90.00
_cell.angle_gamma   90.00
#
_symmetry.space_group_name_H-M   'P 1'
#
loop_
_entity.id
_entity.type
_entity.pdbx_description
1 polymer ?
#
loop_
_entity_poly.entity_id
_entity_poly.type
_entity_poly.pdbx_seq_one_letter_code
_entity_poly.pdbx_strand_id
1 'polypeptide(L)'
;TDILIVDDLTDGRKIRNIQNLEFLDYIDCDDFDCAIADGTFDVGPIEVVFHEGACADTMEYNGKYMMKNNYEGSKNLFHYCQ
;
A
#
# COMPACT_ATOMS: atom_id res chain seq x y z
N THR A 1 14.11 11.89 5.38
CA THR A 1 12.64 11.99 5.55
C THR A 1 12.10 10.77 6.30
N ASP A 2 11.07 10.94 7.14
CA ASP A 2 10.42 9.85 7.91
C ASP A 2 9.13 9.39 7.21
N ILE A 3 9.29 8.77 6.04
CA ILE A 3 8.19 8.29 5.19
C ILE A 3 8.48 6.84 4.82
N LEU A 4 7.54 5.94 5.09
CA LEU A 4 7.52 4.59 4.56
C LEU A 4 6.63 4.58 3.31
N ILE A 5 7.14 4.05 2.20
CA ILE A 5 6.36 3.82 0.98
C ILE A 5 5.83 2.38 0.99
N VAL A 6 4.53 2.23 0.77
CA VAL A 6 3.88 0.94 0.49
C VAL A 6 3.42 0.99 -0.97
N ASP A 7 3.98 0.18 -1.86
CA ASP A 7 3.59 0.16 -3.29
C ASP A 7 3.82 -1.24 -3.90
N ASP A 8 3.33 -1.45 -5.11
CA ASP A 8 3.58 -2.60 -5.97
C ASP A 8 4.51 -2.20 -7.12
N LEU A 9 5.76 -2.65 -7.05
CA LEU A 9 6.78 -2.45 -8.09
C LEU A 9 6.95 -3.67 -9.02
N THR A 10 5.99 -4.61 -9.06
CA THR A 10 6.00 -5.75 -9.99
C THR A 10 6.21 -5.28 -11.43
N ASP A 11 5.56 -4.17 -11.82
CA ASP A 11 5.91 -3.43 -13.03
C ASP A 11 7.07 -2.49 -12.75
N GLY A 12 8.29 -2.92 -13.07
CA GLY A 12 9.52 -2.12 -12.89
C GLY A 12 9.52 -0.75 -13.56
N ARG A 13 8.59 -0.46 -14.48
CA ARG A 13 8.43 0.91 -15.03
C ARG A 13 7.87 1.89 -14.00
N LYS A 14 7.22 1.42 -12.93
CA LYS A 14 6.67 2.26 -11.85
C LYS A 14 7.75 2.85 -10.96
N ILE A 15 8.98 2.31 -10.96
CA ILE A 15 10.10 2.84 -10.16
C ILE A 15 10.33 4.34 -10.39
N ARG A 16 9.99 4.85 -11.58
CA ARG A 16 10.09 6.27 -11.91
C ARG A 16 9.26 7.19 -11.02
N ASN A 17 8.22 6.67 -10.38
CA ASN A 17 7.34 7.40 -9.47
C ASN A 17 8.06 7.72 -8.14
N ILE A 18 9.02 6.90 -7.73
CA ILE A 18 9.67 6.99 -6.42
C ILE A 18 11.19 7.20 -6.49
N GLN A 19 11.85 6.93 -7.62
CA GLN A 19 13.32 6.90 -7.75
C GLN A 19 14.05 8.20 -7.39
N ASN A 20 13.37 9.35 -7.40
CA ASN A 20 13.94 10.66 -7.10
C ASN A 20 13.32 11.32 -5.85
N LEU A 21 12.60 10.54 -5.04
CA LEU A 21 12.00 11.00 -3.79
C LEU A 21 12.93 10.71 -2.61
N GLU A 22 12.80 11.49 -1.53
CA GLU A 22 13.47 11.21 -0.26
C GLU A 22 12.48 10.55 0.69
N PHE A 23 12.70 9.29 1.02
CA PHE A 23 11.88 8.47 1.91
C PHE A 23 12.78 7.58 2.78
N LEU A 24 12.23 7.02 3.86
CA LEU A 24 12.96 6.20 4.83
C LEU A 24 13.16 4.77 4.30
N ASP A 25 12.06 4.13 3.89
CA ASP A 25 12.08 2.74 3.44
C ASP A 25 10.89 2.43 2.50
N TYR A 26 10.89 1.22 1.95
CA TYR A 26 9.85 0.66 1.08
C TYR A 26 9.40 -0.71 1.59
N ILE A 27 8.11 -0.99 1.50
CA ILE A 27 7.53 -2.32 1.70
C ILE A 27 6.60 -2.64 0.51
N ASP A 28 6.62 -3.90 0.09
CA ASP A 28 5.67 -4.39 -0.92
C ASP A 28 4.23 -4.39 -0.35
N CYS A 29 3.24 -4.06 -1.18
CA CYS A 29 1.86 -3.97 -0.71
C CYS A 29 1.30 -5.32 -0.22
N ASP A 30 1.70 -6.46 -0.81
CA ASP A 30 1.23 -7.77 -0.35
C ASP A 30 1.84 -8.12 1.03
N ASP A 31 3.12 -7.79 1.24
CA ASP A 31 3.80 -7.98 2.54
C ASP A 31 3.18 -7.08 3.62
N PHE A 32 2.87 -5.83 3.28
CA PHE A 32 2.18 -4.91 4.17
C PHE A 32 0.79 -5.42 4.55
N ASP A 33 -0.02 -5.83 3.57
CA ASP A 33 -1.37 -6.36 3.79
C ASP A 33 -1.36 -7.60 4.69
N CYS A 34 -0.38 -8.50 4.51
CA CYS A 34 -0.17 -9.64 5.41
C CYS A 34 0.20 -9.19 6.82
N ALA A 35 1.15 -8.27 6.95
CA ALA A 35 1.64 -7.82 8.25
C ALA A 35 0.57 -7.09 9.08
N ILE A 36 -0.29 -6.28 8.45
CA ILE A 36 -1.42 -5.64 9.15
C ILE A 36 -2.49 -6.66 9.55
N ALA A 37 -2.78 -7.64 8.69
CA ALA A 37 -3.78 -8.67 8.96
C ALA A 37 -3.36 -9.59 10.13
N ASP A 38 -2.06 -9.89 10.22
CA ASP A 38 -1.49 -10.71 11.28
C ASP A 38 -1.17 -9.90 12.56
N GLY A 39 -1.33 -8.57 12.52
CA GLY A 39 -1.00 -7.68 13.64
C GLY A 39 0.50 -7.62 13.95
N THR A 40 1.34 -7.90 12.95
CA THR A 40 2.81 -7.94 13.09
C THR A 40 3.51 -6.71 12.53
N PHE A 41 2.76 -5.82 11.85
CA PHE A 41 3.29 -4.57 11.32
C PHE A 41 3.54 -3.55 12.43
N ASP A 42 4.82 -3.36 12.80
CA ASP A 42 5.29 -2.40 13.79
C ASP A 42 6.49 -1.61 13.23
N VAL A 43 6.24 -0.32 12.95
CA VAL A 43 7.25 0.64 12.50
C VAL A 43 7.36 1.83 13.47
N GLY A 44 6.84 1.67 14.69
CA GLY A 44 6.68 2.76 15.64
C GLY A 44 5.44 3.62 15.38
N PRO A 45 5.32 4.79 16.06
CA PRO A 45 4.16 5.66 15.94
C PRO A 45 3.99 6.25 14.54
N ILE A 46 2.78 6.12 13.98
CA ILE A 46 2.41 6.71 12.69
C ILE A 46 1.57 7.97 12.94
N GLU A 47 2.03 9.12 12.46
CA GLU A 47 1.29 10.39 12.57
C GLU A 47 0.16 10.49 11.55
N VAL A 48 0.40 10.04 10.32
CA VAL A 48 -0.52 10.17 9.21
C VAL A 48 -0.33 9.05 8.19
N VAL A 49 -1.43 8.63 7.56
CA VAL A 49 -1.44 7.69 6.44
C VAL A 49 -2.10 8.37 5.24
N PHE A 50 -1.38 8.39 4.11
CA PHE A 50 -1.90 8.81 2.81
C PHE A 50 -2.22 7.57 1.98
N HIS A 51 -3.50 7.23 1.86
CA HIS A 51 -3.93 6.03 1.15
C HIS A 51 -4.24 6.31 -0.33
N GLU A 52 -3.22 6.18 -1.18
CA GLU A 52 -3.31 6.37 -2.64
C GLU A 52 -3.26 5.04 -3.42
N GLY A 53 -3.04 3.91 -2.73
CA GLY A 53 -2.87 2.60 -3.34
C GLY A 53 -4.18 1.98 -3.81
N ALA A 54 -4.34 1.83 -5.13
CA ALA A 54 -5.49 1.18 -5.76
C ALA A 54 -5.19 0.73 -7.19
N CYS A 55 -5.94 -0.25 -7.69
CA CYS A 55 -6.09 -0.45 -9.12
C CYS A 55 -6.92 0.69 -9.70
N ALA A 56 -6.28 1.53 -10.53
CA ALA A 56 -6.90 2.66 -11.20
C ALA A 56 -7.24 2.39 -12.68
N ASP A 57 -7.05 1.15 -13.15
CA ASP A 57 -7.39 0.79 -14.53
C ASP A 57 -8.90 0.70 -14.70
N THR A 58 -9.46 1.65 -15.44
CA THR A 58 -10.91 1.69 -15.76
C THR A 58 -11.36 0.52 -16.64
N MET A 59 -10.42 -0.23 -17.22
CA MET A 59 -10.65 -1.41 -18.05
C MET A 59 -10.29 -2.72 -17.32
N GLU A 60 -10.09 -2.69 -16.00
CA GLU A 60 -9.96 -3.92 -15.22
C GLU A 60 -11.32 -4.61 -15.07
N TYR A 61 -11.43 -5.85 -15.56
CA TYR A 61 -12.66 -6.64 -15.57
C TYR A 61 -12.68 -7.73 -14.49
N ASN A 62 -11.56 -7.96 -13.81
CA ASN A 62 -11.46 -8.84 -12.67
C ASN A 62 -12.06 -8.17 -11.42
N GLY A 63 -13.39 -8.22 -11.31
CA GLY A 63 -14.10 -7.63 -10.18
C GLY A 63 -13.71 -8.20 -8.81
N LYS A 64 -13.27 -9.47 -8.75
CA LYS A 64 -12.76 -10.05 -7.49
C LYS A 64 -11.46 -9.36 -7.06
N TYR A 65 -10.55 -9.12 -8.01
CA TYR A 65 -9.34 -8.37 -7.75
C TYR A 65 -9.66 -6.92 -7.33
N MET A 66 -10.56 -6.22 -8.02
CA MET A 66 -10.97 -4.86 -7.65
C MET A 66 -11.52 -4.78 -6.22
N MET A 67 -12.38 -5.72 -5.82
CA MET A 67 -12.95 -5.73 -4.48
C MET A 67 -11.90 -6.09 -3.41
N LYS A 68 -10.97 -7.00 -3.69
CA LYS A 68 -9.89 -7.35 -2.77
C LYS A 68 -8.90 -6.18 -2.61
N ASN A 69 -8.37 -5.69 -3.73
CA ASN A 69 -7.31 -4.68 -3.75
C ASN A 69 -7.80 -3.31 -3.28
N ASN A 70 -8.91 -2.80 -3.84
CA ASN A 70 -9.33 -1.43 -3.56
C ASN A 70 -10.23 -1.36 -2.33
N TYR A 71 -11.26 -2.21 -2.25
CA TYR A 71 -12.27 -2.07 -1.20
C TYR A 71 -11.83 -2.74 0.11
N GLU A 72 -11.46 -4.01 0.07
CA GLU A 72 -11.07 -4.77 1.26
C GLU A 72 -9.75 -4.27 1.85
N GLY A 73 -8.74 -4.00 1.00
CA GLY A 73 -7.49 -3.37 1.41
C GLY A 73 -7.71 -2.03 2.14
N SER A 74 -8.50 -1.11 1.56
CA SER A 74 -8.83 0.17 2.21
C SER A 74 -9.53 -0.01 3.56
N LYS A 75 -10.44 -0.99 3.67
CA LYS A 75 -11.15 -1.28 4.92
C LYS A 75 -10.19 -1.80 6.00
N ASN A 76 -9.27 -2.69 5.62
CA ASN A 76 -8.28 -3.25 6.53
C ASN A 76 -7.32 -2.16 7.03
N LEU A 77 -6.85 -1.30 6.13
CA LEU A 77 -6.03 -0.14 6.48
C LEU A 77 -6.76 0.82 7.43
N PHE A 78 -8.04 1.13 7.16
CA PHE A 78 -8.84 1.95 8.06
C PHE A 78 -8.92 1.35 9.47
N HIS A 79 -9.13 0.04 9.58
CA HIS A 79 -9.18 -0.64 10.88
C HIS A 79 -7.82 -0.66 11.59
N TYR A 80 -6.72 -0.76 10.86
CA TYR A 80 -5.37 -0.66 11.42
C TYR A 80 -5.08 0.73 11.99
N CYS A 81 -5.59 1.79 11.36
CA CYS A 81 -5.37 3.18 11.81
C CYS A 81 -6.28 3.64 12.97
N GLN A 82 -7.12 2.77 13.55
CA GLN A 82 -8.00 3.08 14.70
C GLN A 82 -7.28 2.89 16.02
#